data_AF-A0A2V9KKI0-F1
#
_entry.id   AF-A0A2V9KKI0-F1
#
_cell.length_a   1.000
_cell.length_b   1.000
_cell.length_c   1.000
_cell.angle_alpha   90.00
_cell.angle_beta   90.00
_cell.angle_gamma   90.00
#
_symmetry.space_group_name_H-M   'P 1'
#
loop_
_entity.id
_entity.type
_entity.pdbx_description
1 polymer ?
#
loop_
_entity_poly.entity_id
_entity_poly.type
_entity_poly.pdbx_seq_one_letter_code
_entity_poly.pdbx_strand_id
1 'polypeptide(L)'
;MLIVSYLLGQRHKERETGEPYEGGIVSEGSARVRLSMKFYLVAVFFVIFDLESVFIYAWAVAGRQLGWAGYGEVLVFIGVLGVTLGYLWRLGALDWNVKRRP
;
A
#
# COMPACT_ATOMS: atom_id res chain seq x y z
N MET A 1 -7.00 27.06 6.03
CA MET A 1 -5.72 27.70 6.47
C MET A 1 -4.73 27.93 5.33
N LEU A 2 -4.65 27.08 4.30
CA LEU A 2 -3.78 27.33 3.13
C LEU A 2 -4.02 28.69 2.43
N ILE A 3 -5.28 29.12 2.30
CA ILE A 3 -5.63 30.42 1.68
C ILE A 3 -5.12 31.61 2.51
N VAL A 4 -5.29 31.56 3.82
CA VAL A 4 -4.84 32.62 4.75
C VAL A 4 -3.32 32.68 4.78
N SER A 5 -2.64 31.53 4.83
CA SER A 5 -1.17 31.46 4.76
C SER A 5 -0.61 31.93 3.41
N TYR A 6 -1.32 31.69 2.30
CA TYR A 6 -0.90 32.17 0.99
C TYR A 6 -1.02 33.70 0.85
N LEU A 7 -2.03 34.30 1.49
CA LEU A 7 -2.28 35.75 1.44
C LEU A 7 -1.43 36.55 2.43
N LEU A 8 -1.24 36.02 3.65
CA LEU A 8 -0.49 36.70 4.72
C LEU A 8 0.98 36.25 4.81
N GLY A 9 1.37 35.17 4.14
CA GLY A 9 2.71 34.61 4.20
C GLY A 9 3.75 35.46 3.45
N GLN A 10 4.86 35.75 4.12
CA GLN A 10 5.98 36.51 3.54
C GLN A 10 6.64 35.70 2.42
N ARG A 11 6.76 36.30 1.23
CA ARG A 11 7.40 35.67 0.07
C ARG A 11 8.88 36.01 0.04
N HIS A 12 9.71 34.97 -0.04
CA HIS A 12 11.15 35.08 -0.22
C HIS A 12 11.51 34.55 -1.62
N LYS A 13 12.56 35.14 -2.21
CA LYS A 13 13.05 34.79 -3.54
C LYS A 13 14.57 34.91 -3.55
N GLU A 14 15.22 34.20 -2.63
CA GLU A 14 16.66 34.01 -2.68
C GLU A 14 17.03 33.00 -3.77
N ARG A 15 18.32 32.95 -4.10
CA ARG A 15 18.87 32.07 -5.14
C ARG A 15 18.61 30.58 -4.89
N GLU A 16 18.61 30.17 -3.63
CA GLU A 16 18.37 28.78 -3.19
C GLU A 16 16.87 28.49 -2.95
N THR A 17 16.00 29.51 -3.03
CA THR A 17 14.57 29.33 -2.78
C THR A 17 13.93 28.52 -3.90
N GLY A 18 13.57 27.27 -3.60
CA GLY A 18 12.93 26.35 -4.55
C GLY A 18 13.84 25.24 -5.09
N GLU A 19 15.11 25.22 -4.67
CA GLU A 19 16.03 24.11 -4.97
C GLU A 19 15.77 22.90 -4.03
N PRO A 20 15.94 21.65 -4.51
CA PRO A 20 15.85 20.47 -3.65
C PRO A 20 16.89 20.48 -2.53
N TYR A 21 16.46 20.14 -1.31
CA TYR A 21 17.37 20.04 -0.18
C TYR A 21 18.22 18.77 -0.25
N GLU A 22 19.53 18.92 -0.46
CA GLU A 22 20.50 17.83 -0.43
C GLU A 22 21.58 17.98 0.68
N GLY A 23 21.29 18.75 1.74
CA GLY A 23 22.25 18.90 2.85
C GLY A 23 23.45 19.79 2.53
N GLY A 24 23.34 20.66 1.52
CA GLY A 24 24.36 21.66 1.17
C GLY A 24 25.20 21.34 -0.06
N ILE A 25 24.88 20.26 -0.78
CA ILE A 25 25.44 19.95 -2.10
C ILE A 25 24.44 20.26 -3.21
N VAL A 26 24.93 20.46 -4.43
CA VAL A 26 24.10 20.65 -5.62
C VAL A 26 23.47 19.31 -5.99
N SER A 27 22.17 19.32 -6.29
CA SER A 27 21.46 18.12 -6.72
C SER A 27 21.99 17.61 -8.05
N GLU A 28 22.63 16.44 -8.01
CA GLU A 28 23.23 15.80 -9.18
C GLU A 28 22.71 14.37 -9.34
N GLY A 29 22.34 14.02 -10.58
CA GLY A 29 21.92 12.67 -10.95
C GLY A 29 20.46 12.58 -11.40
N SER A 30 19.96 11.34 -11.52
CA SER A 30 18.59 11.08 -11.95
C SER A 30 17.70 10.77 -10.76
N ALA A 31 16.51 11.39 -10.72
CA ALA A 31 15.45 11.06 -9.76
C ALA A 31 14.89 9.63 -9.91
N ARG A 32 15.38 8.84 -10.88
CA ARG A 32 14.97 7.45 -11.12
C ARG A 32 15.82 6.48 -10.32
N VAL A 33 15.41 6.24 -9.07
CA VAL A 33 15.95 5.18 -8.23
C VAL A 33 15.27 3.83 -8.53
N ARG A 34 16.07 2.76 -8.53
CA ARG A 34 15.56 1.39 -8.63
C ARG A 34 14.93 1.00 -7.29
N LEU A 35 13.62 1.14 -7.18
CA LEU A 35 12.86 0.61 -6.06
C LEU A 35 12.89 -0.92 -6.09
N SER A 36 13.01 -1.51 -4.91
CA SER A 36 12.97 -2.97 -4.75
C SER A 36 11.61 -3.52 -5.21
N MET A 37 11.62 -4.67 -5.89
CA MET A 37 10.39 -5.38 -6.30
C MET A 37 9.47 -5.72 -5.11
N LYS A 38 10.01 -5.76 -3.89
CA LYS A 38 9.23 -5.98 -2.66
C LYS A 38 8.08 -4.97 -2.49
N PHE A 39 8.28 -3.71 -2.86
CA PHE A 39 7.22 -2.69 -2.76
C PHE A 39 6.06 -2.98 -3.73
N TYR A 40 6.39 -3.48 -4.92
CA TYR A 40 5.38 -3.87 -5.91
C TYR A 40 4.56 -5.08 -5.42
N LEU A 41 5.22 -6.09 -4.86
CA LEU A 41 4.54 -7.27 -4.32
C LEU A 41 3.52 -6.87 -3.24
N VAL A 42 3.92 -6.03 -2.28
CA VAL A 42 3.00 -5.51 -1.25
C VAL A 42 1.82 -4.76 -1.85
N ALA A 43 2.05 -3.93 -2.89
CA ALA A 43 0.98 -3.19 -3.55
C ALA A 43 -0.03 -4.12 -4.26
N VAL A 44 0.45 -5.14 -4.98
CA VAL A 44 -0.44 -6.13 -5.63
C VAL A 44 -1.23 -6.92 -4.60
N PHE A 45 -0.59 -7.35 -3.50
CA PHE A 45 -1.32 -8.05 -2.42
C PHE A 45 -2.36 -7.17 -1.76
N PHE A 46 -2.06 -5.89 -1.55
CA PHE A 46 -3.03 -4.94 -1.02
C PHE A 46 -4.28 -4.86 -1.91
N VAL A 47 -4.10 -4.75 -3.24
CA VAL A 47 -5.22 -4.69 -4.19
C VAL A 47 -6.06 -5.97 -4.17
N ILE A 48 -5.42 -7.15 -4.15
CA ILE A 48 -6.13 -8.43 -4.11
C ILE A 48 -6.91 -8.57 -2.81
N PHE A 49 -6.28 -8.30 -1.67
CA PHE A 49 -6.91 -8.40 -0.36
C PHE A 49 -8.05 -7.38 -0.18
N ASP A 50 -7.88 -6.16 -0.70
CA ASP A 50 -8.93 -5.14 -0.68
C ASP A 50 -10.15 -5.62 -1.48
N LEU A 51 -9.93 -6.21 -2.67
CA LEU A 51 -10.99 -6.79 -3.50
C LEU A 51 -11.69 -7.99 -2.83
N GLU A 52 -10.94 -8.84 -2.13
CA GLU A 52 -11.51 -9.93 -1.33
C GLU A 52 -12.38 -9.41 -0.19
N SER A 53 -11.97 -8.31 0.46
CA SER A 53 -12.74 -7.69 1.53
C SER A 53 -14.08 -7.12 1.04
N VAL A 54 -14.12 -6.60 -0.19
CA VAL A 54 -15.36 -6.13 -0.83
C VAL A 54 -16.35 -7.29 -0.99
N PHE A 55 -15.90 -8.49 -1.36
CA PHE A 55 -16.78 -9.66 -1.44
C PHE A 55 -17.33 -10.08 -0.08
N ILE A 56 -16.48 -10.07 0.96
CA ILE A 56 -16.93 -10.36 2.33
C ILE A 56 -17.97 -9.32 2.78
N TYR A 57 -17.77 -8.04 2.43
CA TYR A 57 -18.72 -6.98 2.75
C TYR A 57 -20.05 -7.15 2.01
N ALA A 58 -20.02 -7.46 0.71
CA ALA A 58 -21.21 -7.74 -0.08
C ALA A 58 -22.03 -8.90 0.52
N TRP A 59 -21.33 -9.98 0.92
CA TRP A 59 -21.96 -11.07 1.68
C TRP A 59 -22.52 -10.59 3.02
N ALA A 60 -21.78 -9.78 3.78
CA ALA A 60 -22.21 -9.31 5.11
C ALA A 60 -23.50 -8.49 5.04
N VAL A 61 -23.69 -7.69 3.98
CA VAL A 61 -24.93 -6.92 3.74
C VAL A 61 -26.11 -7.85 3.46
N ALA A 62 -25.91 -8.90 2.66
CA ALA A 62 -26.97 -9.83 2.28
C ALA A 62 -27.17 -11.01 3.27
N GLY A 63 -26.25 -11.20 4.22
CA GLY A 63 -26.08 -12.45 4.98
C GLY A 63 -27.33 -12.97 5.68
N ARG A 64 -28.21 -12.07 6.18
CA ARG A 64 -29.48 -12.47 6.81
C ARG A 64 -30.45 -13.15 5.84
N GLN A 65 -30.39 -12.81 4.54
CA GLN A 65 -31.26 -13.35 3.51
C GLN A 65 -30.74 -14.68 2.95
N LEU A 66 -29.41 -14.87 2.92
CA LEU A 66 -28.79 -16.09 2.42
C LEU A 66 -28.88 -17.29 3.40
N GLY A 67 -29.11 -17.02 4.69
CA GLY A 67 -29.26 -18.05 5.72
C GLY A 67 -28.02 -18.95 5.86
N TRP A 68 -28.22 -20.21 6.26
CA TRP A 68 -27.13 -21.16 6.51
C TRP A 68 -26.32 -21.53 5.26
N ALA A 69 -26.95 -21.52 4.08
CA ALA A 69 -26.25 -21.78 2.83
C ALA A 69 -25.20 -20.70 2.54
N GLY A 70 -25.59 -19.42 2.61
CA GLY A 70 -24.64 -18.32 2.44
C GLY A 70 -23.57 -18.26 3.54
N TYR A 71 -23.90 -18.69 4.77
CA TYR A 71 -22.88 -18.81 5.82
C TYR A 71 -21.83 -19.88 5.48
N GLY A 72 -22.24 -21.01 4.90
CA GLY A 72 -21.31 -22.02 4.38
C GLY A 72 -20.43 -21.48 3.26
N GLU A 73 -21.00 -20.71 2.32
CA GLU A 73 -20.26 -20.11 1.20
C GLU A 73 -19.17 -19.14 1.70
N VAL A 74 -19.48 -18.25 2.64
CA VAL A 74 -18.46 -17.31 3.16
C VAL A 74 -17.38 -18.04 3.95
N LEU A 75 -17.71 -19.11 4.66
CA LEU A 75 -16.72 -19.92 5.38
C LEU A 75 -15.74 -20.59 4.43
N VAL A 76 -16.23 -21.17 3.33
CA VAL A 76 -15.38 -21.74 2.28
C VAL A 76 -14.53 -20.64 1.64
N PHE A 77 -15.12 -19.49 1.33
CA PHE A 77 -14.41 -18.34 0.76
C PHE A 77 -13.24 -17.90 1.66
N ILE A 78 -13.52 -17.62 2.94
CA ILE A 78 -12.50 -17.24 3.94
C ILE A 78 -11.46 -18.36 4.10
N GLY A 79 -11.86 -19.63 4.05
CA GLY A 79 -10.94 -20.76 4.07
C GLY A 79 -9.94 -20.74 2.91
N VAL A 80 -10.42 -20.49 1.69
CA VAL A 80 -9.57 -20.35 0.50
C VAL A 80 -8.63 -19.15 0.62
N LEU A 81 -9.10 -18.01 1.15
CA LEU A 81 -8.24 -16.85 1.42
C LEU A 81 -7.13 -17.20 2.43
N GLY A 82 -7.49 -17.90 3.51
CA GLY A 82 -6.54 -18.34 4.52
C GLY A 82 -5.47 -19.28 3.98
N VAL A 83 -5.85 -20.23 3.12
CA VAL A 83 -4.90 -21.13 2.44
C VAL A 83 -3.97 -20.35 1.51
N THR A 84 -4.52 -19.40 0.73
CA THR A 84 -3.75 -18.58 -0.20
C THR A 84 -2.73 -17.70 0.53
N LEU A 85 -3.16 -17.05 1.63
CA LEU A 85 -2.29 -16.26 2.49
C LEU A 85 -1.21 -17.13 3.15
N GLY A 86 -1.57 -18.31 3.64
CA GLY A 86 -0.63 -19.25 4.25
C GLY A 86 0.43 -19.73 3.26
N TYR A 87 0.04 -20.05 2.02
CA TYR A 87 0.95 -20.41 0.94
C TYR A 87 1.92 -19.26 0.62
N LEU A 88 1.40 -18.04 0.54
CA LEU A 88 2.16 -16.85 0.23
C LEU A 88 3.16 -16.48 1.33
N TRP A 89 2.77 -16.67 2.60
CA TRP A 89 3.66 -16.51 3.73
C TRP A 89 4.81 -17.52 3.69
N ARG A 90 4.53 -18.78 3.34
CA ARG A 90 5.57 -19.81 3.16
C ARG A 90 6.55 -19.49 2.04
N LEU A 91 6.13 -18.76 1.01
CA LEU A 91 7.00 -18.27 -0.07
C LEU A 91 7.91 -17.11 0.34
N GLY A 92 7.73 -16.54 1.54
CA GLY A 92 8.50 -15.38 2.00
C GLY A 92 8.13 -14.09 1.27
N ALA A 93 6.97 -14.03 0.61
CA ALA A 93 6.50 -12.82 -0.07
C ALA A 93 6.25 -11.65 0.90
N LEU A 94 6.01 -11.98 2.18
CA LEU A 94 5.86 -11.04 3.29
C LEU A 94 7.20 -10.72 4.00
N ASP A 95 8.32 -11.35 3.61
CA ASP A 95 9.60 -11.15 4.30
C ASP A 95 10.25 -9.82 3.91
N TRP A 96 10.27 -8.89 4.87
CA TRP A 96 10.89 -7.59 4.68
C TRP A 96 12.43 -7.65 4.66
N ASN A 97 13.04 -8.70 5.22
CA ASN A 97 14.48 -8.78 5.41
C ASN A 97 15.26 -8.55 4.11
N VAL A 98 15.98 -7.43 4.07
CA VAL A 98 16.98 -7.15 3.06
C VAL A 98 18.16 -8.05 3.39
N LYS A 99 18.33 -9.18 2.69
CA LYS A 99 19.60 -9.90 2.73
C LYS A 99 20.66 -8.93 2.22
N ARG A 100 21.45 -8.34 3.13
CA ARG A 100 22.73 -7.73 2.75
C ARG A 100 23.53 -8.85 2.09
N ARG A 101 23.71 -8.77 0.78
CA ARG A 101 24.74 -9.57 0.14
C ARG A 101 26.08 -9.08 0.74
N PRO A 102 26.91 -9.98 1.30
CA PRO A 102 28.28 -9.62 1.66
C PRO A 102 29.05 -9.18 0.41
#